data_AF-A0A8T4YD13-F1
#
_entry.id   AF-A0A8T4YD13-F1
#
_cell.length_a   1.000
_cell.length_b   1.000
_cell.length_c   1.000
_cell.angle_alpha   90.00
_cell.angle_beta   90.00
_cell.angle_gamma   90.00
#
_symmetry.space_group_name_H-M   'P 1'
#
loop_
_entity.id
_entity.type
_entity.pdbx_description
1 polymer ?
#
loop_
_entity_poly.entity_id
_entity_poly.type
_entity_poly.pdbx_seq_one_letter_code
_entity_poly.pdbx_strand_id
1 'polypeptide(L)'
;MKQPGPEKLLKEQKIDEEYWAKWEREGGWRPVGWKIVEMNDGPTLNELKPEQFMIVHRPHANFYHHSYGKVSKFFMGLLEGKLYGTKCPKCGLVYCPPRAHCYNPKCKLQETVWIELPKRGEVYSYTVMAIAWPSMAHLQPLVGAMVRIEGTNTCLPMTMRDIDPEKVNIGLKVNIHIEKKPRGDLLDVYATPAEEPKPPKRTPEELKRFKEDMEKTRAWVKKTFGTK
;
A
#
# COMPACT_ATOMS: atom_id res chain seq x y z
N MET A 1 -20.75 29.59 -0.60
CA MET A 1 -19.38 29.76 -1.15
C MET A 1 -19.15 28.65 -2.17
N LYS A 2 -19.01 28.97 -3.46
CA LYS A 2 -18.49 27.99 -4.43
C LYS A 2 -17.00 27.85 -4.14
N GLN A 3 -16.52 26.62 -3.94
CA GLN A 3 -15.07 26.39 -3.95
C GLN A 3 -14.52 26.92 -5.28
N PRO A 4 -13.40 27.66 -5.29
CA PRO A 4 -12.78 28.07 -6.53
C PRO A 4 -12.47 26.81 -7.35
N GLY A 5 -13.19 26.66 -8.46
CA GLY A 5 -12.96 25.58 -9.41
C GLY A 5 -11.64 25.77 -10.16
N PRO A 6 -11.15 24.74 -10.86
CA PRO A 6 -9.94 24.87 -11.67
C PRO A 6 -10.13 25.95 -12.74
N GLU A 7 -9.17 26.85 -12.89
CA GLU A 7 -9.19 27.89 -13.93
C GLU A 7 -9.11 27.29 -15.36
N LYS A 8 -8.53 26.09 -15.49
CA LYS A 8 -8.38 25.38 -16.76
C LYS A 8 -8.26 23.86 -16.56
N LEU A 9 -9.07 23.08 -17.28
CA LEU A 9 -8.93 21.63 -17.38
C LEU A 9 -7.93 21.28 -18.49
N LEU A 10 -6.86 20.55 -18.16
CA LEU A 10 -5.82 20.17 -19.14
C LEU A 10 -6.04 18.78 -19.73
N LYS A 11 -6.42 17.82 -18.89
CA LYS A 11 -6.68 16.42 -19.26
C LYS A 11 -7.59 15.81 -18.20
N GLU A 12 -8.48 14.94 -18.62
CA GLU A 12 -9.41 14.25 -17.73
C GLU A 12 -9.56 12.80 -18.18
N GLN A 13 -9.65 11.90 -17.20
CA GLN A 13 -10.19 10.57 -17.38
C GLN A 13 -11.53 10.54 -16.64
N LYS A 14 -12.62 10.35 -17.38
CA LYS A 14 -13.95 10.33 -16.79
C LYS A 14 -14.12 9.14 -15.85
N ILE A 15 -14.81 9.38 -14.75
CA ILE A 15 -15.29 8.33 -13.85
C ILE A 15 -16.59 7.75 -14.39
N ASP A 16 -16.96 6.58 -13.88
CA ASP A 16 -18.29 6.01 -14.11
C ASP A 16 -19.31 6.74 -13.21
N GLU A 17 -19.79 7.88 -13.69
CA GLU A 17 -20.73 8.73 -12.95
C GLU A 17 -22.02 7.99 -12.57
N GLU A 18 -22.49 7.05 -13.40
CA GLU A 18 -23.72 6.30 -13.13
C GLU A 18 -23.53 5.32 -11.97
N TYR A 19 -22.42 4.57 -11.98
CA TYR A 19 -22.07 3.67 -10.88
C TYR A 19 -21.94 4.43 -9.55
N TRP A 20 -21.20 5.55 -9.56
CA TRP A 20 -20.97 6.34 -8.34
C TRP A 20 -22.24 7.07 -7.87
N ALA A 21 -23.06 7.60 -8.78
CA ALA A 21 -24.33 8.21 -8.43
C ALA A 21 -25.32 7.21 -7.82
N LYS A 22 -25.34 5.96 -8.31
CA LYS A 22 -26.12 4.89 -7.68
C LYS A 22 -25.60 4.58 -6.28
N TRP A 23 -24.28 4.47 -6.12
CA TRP A 23 -23.66 4.20 -4.83
C TRP A 23 -23.95 5.29 -3.79
N GLU A 24 -23.87 6.57 -4.19
CA GLU A 24 -24.22 7.72 -3.33
C GLU A 24 -25.71 7.76 -2.96
N ARG A 25 -26.60 7.34 -3.86
CA ARG A 25 -28.06 7.32 -3.61
C ARG A 25 -28.50 6.13 -2.77
N GLU A 26 -27.85 4.98 -2.92
CA GLU A 26 -28.24 3.72 -2.26
C GLU A 26 -27.42 3.40 -0.98
N GLY A 27 -26.23 4.01 -0.78
CA GLY A 27 -25.38 3.86 0.43
C GLY A 27 -25.43 5.06 1.39
N GLY A 28 -25.04 5.00 2.68
CA GLY A 28 -24.18 4.04 3.39
C GLY A 28 -24.35 4.01 4.92
N TRP A 29 -25.58 3.90 5.42
CA TRP A 29 -25.88 3.64 6.84
C TRP A 29 -26.96 2.58 7.11
N ARG A 30 -27.69 2.17 6.07
CA ARG A 30 -28.73 1.15 6.21
C ARG A 30 -28.09 -0.25 6.23
N PRO A 31 -28.54 -1.17 7.11
CA PRO A 31 -28.16 -2.57 7.03
C PRO A 31 -28.56 -3.15 5.66
N VAL A 32 -27.61 -3.76 4.95
CA VAL A 32 -27.86 -4.48 3.68
C VAL A 32 -27.99 -5.99 3.88
N GLY A 33 -27.66 -6.45 5.08
CA GLY A 33 -27.77 -7.84 5.49
C GLY A 33 -27.54 -7.97 6.98
N TRP A 34 -27.96 -9.09 7.54
CA TRP A 34 -27.79 -9.39 8.94
C TRP A 34 -27.67 -10.91 9.15
N LYS A 35 -27.04 -11.30 10.25
CA LYS A 35 -27.06 -12.67 10.76
C LYS A 35 -27.21 -12.64 12.27
N ILE A 36 -27.90 -13.64 12.81
CA ILE A 36 -27.94 -13.89 14.25
C ILE A 36 -26.90 -14.96 14.53
N VAL A 37 -26.03 -14.70 15.49
CA VAL A 37 -24.98 -15.63 15.91
C VAL A 37 -25.11 -15.87 17.41
N GLU A 38 -24.78 -17.08 17.82
CA GLU A 38 -24.54 -17.37 19.23
C GLU A 38 -23.06 -17.16 19.52
N MET A 39 -22.76 -16.30 20.50
CA MET A 39 -21.40 -16.04 20.95
C MET A 39 -21.37 -15.96 22.47
N ASN A 40 -20.22 -16.29 23.04
CA ASN A 40 -19.98 -16.20 24.47
C ASN A 40 -19.75 -14.75 24.89
N ASP A 41 -20.57 -14.24 25.82
CA ASP A 41 -20.45 -12.88 26.38
C ASP A 41 -20.59 -12.87 27.90
N GLY A 42 -19.97 -11.88 28.55
CA GLY A 42 -19.90 -11.77 30.00
C GLY A 42 -18.89 -10.71 30.44
N PRO A 43 -18.99 -10.21 31.68
CA PRO A 43 -18.13 -9.13 32.18
C PRO A 43 -16.66 -9.58 32.35
N THR A 44 -16.42 -10.89 32.46
CA THR A 44 -15.08 -11.49 32.53
C THR A 44 -15.00 -12.77 31.70
N LEU A 45 -13.78 -13.18 31.32
CA LEU A 45 -13.52 -14.42 30.57
C LEU A 45 -14.04 -15.70 31.27
N ASN A 46 -14.17 -15.69 32.59
CA ASN A 46 -14.64 -16.83 33.39
C ASN A 46 -16.17 -16.88 33.52
N GLU A 47 -16.87 -15.80 33.18
CA GLU A 47 -18.32 -15.66 33.35
C GLU A 47 -19.05 -15.60 32.01
N LEU A 48 -18.38 -16.03 30.94
CA LEU A 48 -18.95 -16.05 29.60
C LEU A 48 -20.10 -17.06 29.50
N LYS A 49 -21.23 -16.62 28.96
CA LYS A 49 -22.40 -17.46 28.66
C LYS A 49 -22.81 -17.29 27.20
N PRO A 50 -23.38 -18.33 26.57
CA PRO A 50 -23.91 -18.22 25.21
C PRO A 50 -25.05 -17.21 25.16
N GLU A 51 -24.92 -16.22 24.29
CA GLU A 51 -25.91 -15.18 24.06
C GLU A 51 -26.11 -14.97 22.56
N GLN A 52 -27.31 -14.50 22.18
CA GLN A 52 -27.66 -14.25 20.78
C GLN A 52 -27.36 -12.80 20.40
N PHE A 53 -26.52 -12.62 19.38
CA PHE A 53 -26.15 -11.31 18.85
C PHE A 53 -26.57 -11.16 17.39
N MET A 54 -27.19 -10.03 17.07
CA MET A 54 -27.44 -9.65 15.68
C MET A 54 -26.23 -8.88 15.15
N ILE A 55 -25.56 -9.46 14.15
CA ILE A 55 -24.50 -8.79 13.40
C ILE A 55 -25.12 -8.22 12.13
N VAL A 56 -25.03 -6.90 11.95
CA VAL A 56 -25.52 -6.19 10.77
C VAL A 56 -24.37 -5.79 9.85
N HIS A 57 -24.54 -6.01 8.55
CA HIS A 57 -23.62 -5.55 7.53
C HIS A 57 -24.07 -4.18 7.02
N ARG A 58 -23.24 -3.16 7.23
CA ARG A 58 -23.47 -1.79 6.74
C ARG A 58 -22.29 -1.37 5.85
N PRO A 59 -22.47 -1.28 4.53
CA PRO A 59 -21.44 -0.72 3.67
C PRO A 59 -21.34 0.78 3.95
N HIS A 60 -20.14 1.22 4.32
CA HIS A 60 -19.84 2.62 4.53
C HIS A 60 -18.62 2.99 3.68
N ALA A 61 -18.80 3.93 2.77
CA ALA A 61 -17.73 4.57 2.02
C ALA A 61 -18.12 6.03 1.73
N ASN A 62 -17.15 6.83 1.36
CA ASN A 62 -17.37 8.20 0.90
C ASN A 62 -16.52 8.39 -0.36
N PHE A 63 -17.06 9.05 -1.37
CA PHE A 63 -16.29 9.43 -2.54
C PHE A 63 -15.47 10.69 -2.22
N TYR A 64 -14.15 10.58 -2.21
CA TYR A 64 -13.26 11.70 -1.88
C TYR A 64 -12.70 12.33 -3.14
N HIS A 65 -12.86 13.65 -3.27
CA HIS A 65 -12.11 14.44 -4.24
C HIS A 65 -10.75 14.81 -3.63
N HIS A 66 -9.72 14.04 -3.97
CA HIS A 66 -8.37 14.22 -3.44
C HIS A 66 -7.43 14.76 -4.52
N SER A 67 -6.82 15.92 -4.26
CA SER A 67 -5.73 16.44 -5.08
C SER A 67 -4.38 16.03 -4.49
N TYR A 68 -3.49 15.49 -5.33
CA TYR A 68 -2.09 15.24 -4.97
C TYR A 68 -1.26 16.54 -4.81
N GLY A 69 -1.84 17.72 -5.08
CA GLY A 69 -1.22 19.01 -4.81
C GLY A 69 0.17 19.18 -5.43
N LYS A 70 1.13 19.73 -4.67
CA LYS A 70 2.49 20.01 -5.15
C LYS A 70 3.31 18.75 -5.50
N VAL A 71 2.85 17.55 -5.18
CA VAL A 71 3.52 16.29 -5.53
C VAL A 71 2.89 15.58 -6.74
N SER A 72 1.91 16.19 -7.40
CA SER A 72 1.17 15.60 -8.53
C SER A 72 2.06 15.09 -9.67
N LYS A 73 3.23 15.69 -9.92
CA LYS A 73 4.15 15.25 -10.99
C LYS A 73 4.68 13.84 -10.79
N PHE A 74 4.78 13.35 -9.54
CA PHE A 74 5.12 11.95 -9.29
C PHE A 74 4.05 11.01 -9.83
N PHE A 75 2.79 11.22 -9.45
CA PHE A 75 1.67 10.39 -9.88
C PHE A 75 1.38 10.51 -11.38
N MET A 76 1.51 11.71 -11.96
CA MET A 76 1.46 11.89 -13.42
C MET A 76 2.62 11.14 -14.11
N GLY A 77 3.81 11.13 -13.52
CA GLY A 77 4.92 10.33 -14.01
C GLY A 77 4.64 8.84 -14.01
N LEU A 78 3.96 8.32 -12.98
CA LEU A 78 3.54 6.91 -12.93
C LEU A 78 2.63 6.57 -14.11
N LEU A 79 1.71 7.47 -14.49
CA LEU A 79 0.87 7.30 -15.69
C LEU A 79 1.67 7.20 -17.00
N GLU A 80 2.85 7.81 -17.04
CA GLU A 80 3.80 7.74 -18.17
C GLU A 80 4.82 6.61 -18.02
N GLY A 81 4.73 5.79 -16.97
CA GLY A 81 5.73 4.76 -16.67
C GLY A 81 7.08 5.32 -16.23
N LYS A 82 7.14 6.55 -15.73
CA LYS A 82 8.35 7.21 -15.20
C LYS A 82 8.30 7.30 -13.69
N LEU A 83 9.45 7.18 -13.04
CA LEU A 83 9.59 7.34 -11.59
C LEU A 83 10.30 8.65 -11.29
N TYR A 84 9.63 9.56 -10.60
CA TYR A 84 10.20 10.85 -10.23
C TYR A 84 10.53 10.93 -8.73
N GLY A 85 11.52 11.73 -8.39
CA GLY A 85 11.79 12.21 -7.04
C GLY A 85 12.02 13.71 -7.05
N THR A 86 12.35 14.26 -5.88
CA THR A 86 12.77 15.66 -5.79
C THR A 86 14.13 15.81 -5.12
N LYS A 87 14.94 16.73 -5.61
CA LYS A 87 16.27 17.05 -5.06
C LYS A 87 16.29 18.46 -4.51
N CYS A 88 16.82 18.65 -3.32
CA CYS A 88 17.09 19.98 -2.79
C CYS A 88 18.31 20.59 -3.51
N PRO A 89 18.19 21.73 -4.22
CA PRO A 89 19.33 22.36 -4.89
C PRO A 89 20.37 22.90 -3.90
N LYS A 90 19.99 23.14 -2.64
CA LYS A 90 20.87 23.71 -1.62
C LYS A 90 21.72 22.69 -0.87
N CYS A 91 21.14 21.55 -0.45
CA CYS A 91 21.85 20.53 0.33
C CYS A 91 22.07 19.21 -0.40
N GLY A 92 21.54 19.07 -1.62
CA GLY A 92 21.70 17.87 -2.43
C GLY A 92 20.85 16.66 -2.03
N LEU A 93 20.13 16.71 -0.91
CA LEU A 93 19.25 15.61 -0.48
C LEU A 93 18.19 15.31 -1.54
N VAL A 94 17.98 14.02 -1.81
CA VAL A 94 17.02 13.49 -2.77
C VAL A 94 15.92 12.73 -2.03
N TYR A 95 14.67 13.03 -2.37
CA TYR A 95 13.47 12.50 -1.73
C TYR A 95 12.63 11.67 -2.70
N CYS A 96 12.27 10.47 -2.25
CA CYS A 96 11.22 9.62 -2.79
C CYS A 96 10.57 8.85 -1.62
N PRO A 97 9.30 9.09 -1.24
CA PRO A 97 8.31 9.96 -1.88
C PRO A 97 8.78 11.42 -2.05
N PRO A 98 8.38 12.10 -3.14
CA PRO A 98 8.79 13.47 -3.39
C PRO A 98 8.27 14.40 -2.30
N ARG A 99 9.01 15.48 -2.07
CA ARG A 99 8.58 16.57 -1.20
C ARG A 99 8.72 17.88 -1.96
N ALA A 100 7.75 18.79 -1.86
CA ALA A 100 7.83 20.07 -2.54
C ALA A 100 8.98 20.95 -1.99
N HIS A 101 9.21 20.89 -0.67
CA HIS A 101 10.24 21.66 0.01
C HIS A 101 11.14 20.74 0.85
N CYS A 102 12.39 21.16 1.01
CA CYS A 102 13.39 20.47 1.79
C CYS A 102 13.09 20.57 3.30
N TYR A 103 13.07 19.44 4.00
CA TYR A 103 12.86 19.37 5.45
C TYR A 103 14.12 19.52 6.29
N ASN A 104 15.29 19.60 5.67
CA ASN A 104 16.50 19.96 6.41
C ASN A 104 16.30 21.38 6.98
N PRO A 105 16.32 21.58 8.32
CA PRO A 105 16.09 22.89 8.91
C PRO A 105 17.07 23.96 8.40
N LYS A 106 18.30 23.57 8.04
CA LYS A 106 19.32 24.46 7.47
C LYS A 106 18.94 25.00 6.07
N CYS A 107 17.99 24.33 5.40
CA CYS A 107 17.50 24.72 4.09
C CYS A 107 16.31 25.67 4.15
N LYS A 108 15.71 25.93 5.33
CA LYS A 108 14.59 26.87 5.50
C LYS A 108 13.48 26.70 4.45
N LEU A 109 13.00 25.46 4.26
CA LEU A 109 11.96 25.11 3.28
C LEU A 109 12.32 25.45 1.82
N GLN A 110 13.61 25.37 1.46
CA GLN A 110 14.05 25.48 0.07
C GLN A 110 13.19 24.60 -0.86
N GLU A 111 12.62 25.20 -1.90
CA GLU A 111 11.88 24.46 -2.92
C GLU A 111 12.82 23.49 -3.64
N THR A 112 12.33 22.27 -3.80
CA THR A 112 13.08 21.18 -4.44
C THR A 112 12.82 21.15 -5.94
N VAL A 113 13.76 20.59 -6.69
CA VAL A 113 13.66 20.40 -8.14
C VAL A 113 13.36 18.95 -8.47
N TRP A 114 12.53 18.72 -9.48
CA TRP A 114 12.17 17.37 -9.93
C TRP A 114 13.34 16.70 -10.65
N ILE A 115 13.58 15.44 -10.33
CA ILE A 115 14.54 14.58 -11.03
C ILE A 115 13.90 13.25 -11.37
N GLU A 116 14.27 12.67 -12.51
CA GLU A 116 13.91 11.28 -12.83
C GLU A 116 14.82 10.34 -12.06
N LEU A 117 14.24 9.28 -11.49
CA LEU A 117 14.94 8.29 -10.69
C LEU A 117 15.11 6.97 -11.45
N PRO A 118 16.20 6.22 -11.19
CA PRO A 118 16.34 4.88 -11.72
C PRO A 118 15.29 3.96 -11.10
N LYS A 119 14.90 2.93 -11.86
CA LYS A 119 13.99 1.87 -11.41
C LYS A 119 14.73 0.73 -10.69
N ARG A 120 15.67 1.08 -9.83
CA ARG A 120 16.51 0.15 -9.06
C ARG A 120 16.64 0.65 -7.64
N GLY A 121 16.77 -0.27 -6.70
CA GLY A 121 16.94 0.07 -5.30
C GLY A 121 17.35 -1.11 -4.46
N GLU A 122 17.18 -0.95 -3.15
CA GLU A 122 17.44 -2.00 -2.18
C GLU A 122 16.40 -1.98 -1.06
N VAL A 123 16.13 -3.16 -0.50
CA VAL A 123 15.26 -3.31 0.67
C VAL A 123 15.97 -2.72 1.89
N TYR A 124 15.46 -1.62 2.43
CA TYR A 124 15.96 -1.01 3.66
C TYR A 124 15.38 -1.68 4.90
N SER A 125 14.07 -1.96 4.88
CA SER A 125 13.36 -2.76 5.88
C SER A 125 12.17 -3.46 5.24
N TYR A 126 11.65 -4.52 5.88
CA TYR A 126 10.49 -5.25 5.35
C TYR A 126 9.65 -5.85 6.48
N THR A 127 8.45 -6.29 6.12
CA THR A 127 7.55 -7.09 6.96
C THR A 127 6.86 -8.16 6.12
N VAL A 128 6.54 -9.29 6.76
CA VAL A 128 5.75 -10.37 6.16
C VAL A 128 4.38 -10.38 6.83
N MET A 129 3.35 -10.03 6.06
CA MET A 129 1.98 -9.89 6.56
C MET A 129 1.19 -11.18 6.36
N ALA A 130 1.05 -11.93 7.46
CA ALA A 130 0.12 -13.06 7.57
C ALA A 130 -1.35 -12.59 7.73
N ILE A 131 -1.56 -11.33 8.10
CA ILE A 131 -2.86 -10.64 8.16
C ILE A 131 -2.72 -9.29 7.46
N ALA A 132 -3.26 -9.19 6.24
CA ALA A 132 -3.27 -7.97 5.44
C ALA A 132 -4.65 -7.29 5.51
N TRP A 133 -4.71 -6.06 5.03
CA TRP A 133 -5.99 -5.36 4.87
C TRP A 133 -6.95 -6.19 4.01
N PRO A 134 -8.28 -6.17 4.28
CA PRO A 134 -9.24 -6.99 3.54
C PRO A 134 -9.13 -6.86 2.01
N SER A 135 -8.86 -5.66 1.49
CA SER A 135 -8.65 -5.39 0.06
C SER A 135 -7.41 -6.08 -0.53
N MET A 136 -6.44 -6.46 0.31
CA MET A 136 -5.17 -7.11 -0.07
C MET A 136 -5.06 -8.54 0.48
N ALA A 137 -6.10 -9.07 1.13
CA ALA A 137 -6.06 -10.37 1.78
C ALA A 137 -5.76 -11.52 0.79
N HIS A 138 -6.22 -11.38 -0.45
CA HIS A 138 -5.95 -12.31 -1.55
C HIS A 138 -4.46 -12.31 -2.03
N LEU A 139 -3.63 -11.40 -1.53
CA LEU A 139 -2.19 -11.34 -1.81
C LEU A 139 -1.34 -11.98 -0.71
N GLN A 140 -1.97 -12.55 0.33
CA GLN A 140 -1.25 -13.08 1.47
C GLN A 140 -0.60 -14.44 1.18
N PRO A 141 0.54 -14.77 1.81
CA PRO A 141 1.37 -13.89 2.65
C PRO A 141 2.00 -12.76 1.84
N LEU A 142 1.78 -11.52 2.28
CA LEU A 142 2.17 -10.32 1.55
C LEU A 142 3.48 -9.78 2.12
N VAL A 143 4.48 -9.56 1.27
CA VAL A 143 5.74 -8.94 1.68
C VAL A 143 5.69 -7.45 1.38
N GLY A 144 5.68 -6.61 2.42
CA GLY A 144 5.79 -5.16 2.31
C GLY A 144 7.20 -4.71 2.64
N ALA A 145 7.80 -3.85 1.82
CA ALA A 145 9.17 -3.38 2.00
C ALA A 145 9.27 -1.86 1.90
N MET A 146 10.14 -1.26 2.72
CA MET A 146 10.64 0.09 2.51
C MET A 146 11.83 -0.03 1.55
N VAL A 147 11.66 0.44 0.31
CA VAL A 147 12.70 0.37 -0.71
C VAL A 147 13.41 1.72 -0.80
N ARG A 148 14.73 1.71 -0.61
CA ARG A 148 15.58 2.88 -0.90
C ARG A 148 15.96 2.83 -2.37
N ILE A 149 15.44 3.76 -3.15
CA ILE A 149 15.77 3.90 -4.58
C ILE A 149 17.21 4.41 -4.70
N GLU A 150 17.93 3.93 -5.68
CA GLU A 150 19.31 4.34 -5.93
C GLU A 150 19.41 5.88 -6.10
N GLY A 151 20.34 6.49 -5.38
CA GLY A 151 20.53 7.95 -5.34
C GLY A 151 19.58 8.71 -4.42
N THR A 152 18.66 8.04 -3.71
CA THR A 152 17.71 8.69 -2.78
C THR A 152 18.13 8.59 -1.32
N ASN A 153 17.70 9.56 -0.50
CA ASN A 153 17.95 9.59 0.94
C ASN A 153 16.76 9.09 1.78
N THR A 154 15.63 8.76 1.14
CA THR A 154 14.43 8.25 1.80
C THR A 154 13.97 6.94 1.18
N CYS A 155 13.03 6.25 1.83
CA CYS A 155 12.48 5.00 1.32
C CYS A 155 11.02 5.18 0.88
N LEU A 156 10.64 4.46 -0.16
CA LEU A 156 9.28 4.37 -0.67
C LEU A 156 8.70 3.00 -0.28
N PRO A 157 7.54 2.94 0.42
CA PRO A 157 6.89 1.66 0.70
C PRO A 157 6.41 1.02 -0.60
N MET A 158 6.71 -0.27 -0.77
CA MET A 158 6.32 -1.06 -1.92
C MET A 158 5.91 -2.47 -1.50
N THR A 159 5.00 -3.06 -2.27
CA THR A 159 4.79 -4.51 -2.23
C THR A 159 5.91 -5.20 -2.99
N MET A 160 6.47 -6.24 -2.39
CA MET A 160 7.40 -7.15 -3.07
C MET A 160 6.61 -8.27 -3.78
N ARG A 161 6.98 -8.56 -5.02
CA ARG A 161 6.43 -9.66 -5.84
C ARG A 161 7.54 -10.63 -6.23
N ASP A 162 7.15 -11.83 -6.64
CA ASP A 162 8.06 -12.89 -7.10
C ASP A 162 9.16 -13.21 -6.09
N ILE A 163 8.82 -13.12 -4.80
CA ILE A 163 9.72 -13.40 -3.69
C ILE A 163 9.05 -14.34 -2.70
N ASP A 164 9.80 -15.34 -2.26
CA ASP A 164 9.42 -16.17 -1.14
C ASP A 164 9.55 -15.34 0.16
N PRO A 165 8.49 -15.19 0.97
CA PRO A 165 8.55 -14.52 2.26
C PRO A 165 9.63 -15.07 3.20
N GLU A 166 10.07 -16.32 3.02
CA GLU A 166 11.16 -16.91 3.79
C GLU A 166 12.52 -16.32 3.41
N LYS A 167 12.68 -15.85 2.18
CA LYS A 167 13.98 -15.48 1.62
C LYS A 167 14.23 -13.97 1.56
N VAL A 168 13.21 -13.14 1.78
CA VAL A 168 13.39 -11.67 1.82
C VAL A 168 14.37 -11.25 2.92
N ASN A 169 15.29 -10.36 2.58
CA ASN A 169 16.33 -9.88 3.48
C ASN A 169 16.60 -8.38 3.31
N ILE A 170 17.11 -7.75 4.36
CA ILE A 170 17.62 -6.36 4.30
C ILE A 170 18.84 -6.33 3.38
N GLY A 171 18.96 -5.27 2.58
CA GLY A 171 20.02 -5.07 1.60
C GLY A 171 19.78 -5.76 0.25
N LEU A 172 18.73 -6.57 0.11
CA LEU A 172 18.36 -7.22 -1.15
C LEU A 172 18.20 -6.19 -2.27
N LYS A 173 18.94 -6.37 -3.38
CA LYS A 173 18.78 -5.54 -4.57
C LYS A 173 17.47 -5.86 -5.29
N VAL A 174 16.77 -4.81 -5.71
CA VAL A 174 15.43 -4.93 -6.31
C VAL A 174 15.30 -4.11 -7.59
N ASN A 175 14.51 -4.65 -8.51
CA ASN A 175 13.99 -3.92 -9.67
C ASN A 175 12.63 -3.33 -9.30
N ILE A 176 12.42 -2.07 -9.67
CA ILE A 176 11.18 -1.34 -9.38
C ILE A 176 10.35 -1.30 -10.66
N HIS A 177 9.11 -1.70 -10.55
CA HIS A 177 8.18 -1.78 -11.65
C HIS A 177 7.01 -0.84 -11.42
N ILE A 178 6.48 -0.33 -12.52
CA ILE A 178 5.23 0.40 -12.55
C ILE A 178 4.23 -0.48 -13.29
N GLU A 179 3.00 -0.58 -12.78
CA GLU A 179 1.93 -1.35 -13.40
C GLU A 179 1.75 -1.00 -14.89
N LYS A 180 1.35 -1.99 -15.69
CA LYS A 180 1.14 -1.79 -17.14
C LYS A 180 0.00 -0.81 -17.43
N LYS A 181 -0.98 -0.74 -16.52
CA LYS A 181 -2.14 0.17 -16.58
C LYS A 181 -2.22 0.95 -15.27
N PRO A 182 -1.30 1.91 -15.06
CA PRO A 182 -1.23 2.68 -13.83
C PRO A 182 -2.48 3.56 -13.69
N ARG A 183 -2.91 3.80 -12.45
CA ARG A 183 -4.05 4.66 -12.09
C ARG A 183 -3.62 6.00 -11.50
N GLY A 184 -2.32 6.24 -11.39
CA GLY A 184 -1.76 7.42 -10.73
C GLY A 184 -1.82 7.29 -9.22
N ASP A 185 -1.65 6.08 -8.69
CA ASP A 185 -1.67 5.78 -7.26
C ASP A 185 -0.35 5.13 -6.83
N LEU A 186 -0.04 5.19 -5.52
CA LEU A 186 1.16 4.57 -4.97
C LEU A 186 1.20 3.05 -5.19
N LEU A 187 0.04 2.39 -5.22
CA LEU A 187 -0.09 0.96 -5.48
C LEU A 187 0.27 0.55 -6.91
N ASP A 188 0.46 1.51 -7.83
CA ASP A 188 0.99 1.22 -9.16
C ASP A 188 2.47 0.83 -9.14
N VAL A 189 3.17 1.02 -8.01
CA VAL A 189 4.60 0.73 -7.90
C VAL A 189 4.83 -0.52 -7.03
N TYR A 190 5.60 -1.46 -7.55
CA TYR A 190 6.00 -2.67 -6.84
C TYR A 190 7.46 -3.03 -7.12
N ALA A 191 8.03 -3.91 -6.31
CA ALA A 191 9.42 -4.34 -6.44
C ALA A 191 9.53 -5.86 -6.62
N THR A 192 10.53 -6.30 -7.39
CA THR A 192 10.91 -7.71 -7.52
C THR A 192 12.40 -7.88 -7.21
N PRO A 193 12.87 -9.06 -6.76
CA PRO A 193 14.29 -9.32 -6.60
C PRO A 193 15.07 -9.03 -7.90
N ALA A 194 16.21 -8.36 -7.78
CA ALA A 194 17.18 -8.20 -8.87
C ALA A 194 18.36 -9.19 -8.74
N GLU A 195 18.46 -9.86 -7.61
CA GLU A 195 19.46 -10.88 -7.28
C GLU A 195 18.79 -12.03 -6.51
N GLU A 196 19.48 -13.15 -6.36
CA GLU A 196 18.99 -14.27 -5.57
C GLU A 196 18.89 -13.87 -4.09
N PRO A 197 17.68 -13.94 -3.48
CA PRO A 197 17.51 -13.52 -2.09
C PRO A 197 18.27 -14.43 -1.13
N LYS A 198 18.99 -13.81 -0.18
CA LYS A 198 19.77 -14.52 0.83
C LYS A 198 18.97 -14.52 2.12
N PRO A 199 18.34 -15.66 2.52
CA PRO A 199 17.48 -15.69 3.69
C PRO A 199 18.22 -15.18 4.93
N PRO A 200 17.55 -14.41 5.80
CA PRO A 200 18.14 -13.94 7.03
C PRO A 200 18.47 -15.12 7.95
N LYS A 201 19.45 -14.93 8.83
CA LYS A 201 19.79 -15.91 9.86
C LYS A 201 18.60 -16.07 10.81
N ARG A 202 18.06 -17.28 10.91
CA ARG A 202 16.99 -17.69 11.83
C ARG A 202 17.41 -18.98 12.53
N THR A 203 16.96 -19.20 13.75
CA THR A 203 17.15 -20.52 14.38
C THR A 203 16.27 -21.58 13.66
N PRO A 204 16.59 -22.88 13.79
CA PRO A 204 15.75 -23.94 13.22
C PRO A 204 14.30 -23.88 13.71
N GLU A 205 14.08 -23.54 14.98
CA GLU A 205 12.75 -23.40 15.58
C GLU A 205 11.98 -22.21 14.99
N GLU A 206 12.64 -21.07 14.82
CA GLU A 206 12.05 -19.88 14.19
C GLU A 206 11.64 -20.15 12.74
N LEU A 207 12.51 -20.85 11.99
CA LEU A 207 12.22 -21.21 10.61
C LEU A 207 11.04 -22.19 10.51
N LYS A 208 10.99 -23.19 11.40
CA LYS A 208 9.88 -24.13 11.48
C LYS A 208 8.56 -23.40 11.78
N ARG A 209 8.54 -22.55 12.82
CA ARG A 209 7.35 -21.75 13.18
C ARG A 209 6.91 -20.86 12.03
N PHE A 210 7.85 -20.16 11.39
CA PHE A 210 7.54 -19.28 10.27
C PHE A 210 6.91 -20.03 9.10
N LYS A 211 7.45 -21.21 8.74
CA LYS A 211 6.90 -22.07 7.69
C LYS A 211 5.46 -22.49 8.00
N GLU A 212 5.22 -22.99 9.21
CA GLU A 212 3.89 -23.40 9.66
C GLU A 212 2.88 -22.24 9.58
N ASP A 213 3.26 -21.04 9.99
CA ASP A 213 2.39 -19.86 9.94
C ASP A 213 2.12 -19.40 8.49
N MET A 214 3.13 -19.46 7.62
CA MET A 214 2.95 -19.16 6.20
C MET A 214 2.08 -20.20 5.49
N GLU A 215 2.20 -21.48 5.83
CA GLU A 215 1.35 -22.55 5.30
C GLU A 215 -0.11 -22.36 5.70
N LYS A 216 -0.39 -22.07 6.98
CA LYS A 216 -1.75 -21.72 7.45
C LYS A 216 -2.31 -20.53 6.67
N THR A 217 -1.49 -19.50 6.47
CA THR A 217 -1.89 -18.31 5.71
C THR A 217 -2.24 -18.66 4.26
N ARG A 218 -1.36 -19.41 3.57
CA ARG A 218 -1.59 -19.85 2.19
C ARG A 218 -2.83 -20.74 2.07
N ALA A 219 -3.04 -21.66 3.01
CA ALA A 219 -4.21 -22.52 3.04
C ALA A 219 -5.51 -21.71 3.22
N TRP A 220 -5.50 -20.71 4.12
CA TRP A 220 -6.63 -19.81 4.31
C TRP A 220 -6.92 -18.98 3.06
N VAL A 221 -5.90 -18.42 2.40
CA VAL A 221 -6.07 -17.68 1.14
C VAL A 221 -6.66 -18.58 0.05
N LYS A 222 -6.11 -19.79 -0.13
CA LYS A 222 -6.62 -20.76 -1.10
C LYS A 222 -8.08 -21.13 -0.82
N LYS A 223 -8.46 -21.33 0.44
CA LYS A 223 -9.83 -21.64 0.84
C LYS A 223 -10.79 -20.47 0.59
N THR A 224 -10.34 -19.23 0.83
CA THR A 224 -11.19 -18.04 0.83
C THR A 224 -11.33 -17.41 -0.55
N PHE A 225 -10.26 -17.39 -1.34
CA PHE A 225 -10.18 -16.71 -2.63
C PHE A 225 -9.95 -17.65 -3.82
N GLY A 226 -9.73 -18.95 -3.57
CA GLY A 226 -9.35 -19.93 -4.60
C GLY A 226 -7.84 -19.97 -4.87
N THR A 227 -7.42 -20.89 -5.74
CA THR A 227 -6.05 -20.92 -6.29
C THR A 227 -5.91 -19.88 -7.39
N LYS A 228 -4.89 -19.01 -7.28
CA LYS A 228 -4.34 -18.28 -8.42
C LYS A 228 -3.53 -19.22 -9.31
#